data_AF-A0A3C0PK73-F1
#
_entry.id   AF-A0A3C0PK73-F1
#
_cell.length_a   1.000
_cell.length_b   1.000
_cell.length_c   1.000
_cell.angle_alpha   90.00
_cell.angle_beta   90.00
_cell.angle_gamma   90.00
#
_symmetry.space_group_name_H-M   'P 1'
#
loop_
_entity.id
_entity.type
_entity.pdbx_description
1 polymer ?
#
loop_
_entity_poly.entity_id
_entity_poly.type
_entity_poly.pdbx_seq_one_letter_code
_entity_poly.pdbx_strand_id
1 'polypeptide(L)'
;MLVCISPAKKLDWSEVARTDFTQPDFAQEALSLVKTARALSVEDLQKLMSISKSLASLNRDRFRDYASEPDAEALRPAALAFAGDTYRGLEAASLSHDDMRWAQDHLRILSGLYGVLRPLDQIQAYRLEMGSRLKTKRGGSLYAYWGQEISKALNMQAEVTGSKALINCASQEYFGAVDIKAL
;
A
#
# COMPACT_ATOMS: atom_id res chain seq x y z
N MET A 1 -4.93 -12.54 -16.07
CA MET A 1 -3.59 -12.43 -15.45
C MET A 1 -3.66 -11.41 -14.34
N LEU A 2 -2.85 -11.57 -13.30
CA LEU A 2 -2.66 -10.52 -12.30
C LEU A 2 -1.31 -9.85 -12.50
N VAL A 3 -1.22 -8.56 -12.18
CA VAL A 3 0.01 -7.78 -12.18
C VAL A 3 0.19 -7.22 -10.79
N CYS A 4 1.40 -7.31 -10.24
CA CYS A 4 1.75 -6.58 -9.02
C CYS A 4 2.85 -5.55 -9.26
N ILE A 5 2.70 -4.37 -8.66
CA ILE A 5 3.69 -3.29 -8.68
C ILE A 5 4.02 -2.83 -7.26
N SER A 6 5.16 -2.15 -7.13
CA SER A 6 5.54 -1.46 -5.88
C SER A 6 4.70 -0.19 -5.66
N PRO A 7 4.56 0.27 -4.41
CA PRO A 7 4.04 1.60 -4.12
C PRO A 7 5.13 2.64 -4.40
N ALA A 8 4.79 3.93 -4.27
CA ALA A 8 5.76 5.01 -4.35
C ALA A 8 5.96 5.69 -2.98
N LYS A 9 7.16 6.27 -2.78
CA LYS A 9 7.50 7.02 -1.56
C LYS A 9 6.86 8.41 -1.53
N LYS A 10 6.72 9.03 -2.71
CA LYS A 10 6.05 10.32 -2.86
C LYS A 10 4.56 10.07 -3.10
N LEU A 11 3.75 10.95 -2.53
CA LEU A 11 2.31 10.95 -2.70
C LEU A 11 1.88 12.24 -3.41
N ASP A 12 0.90 12.12 -4.29
CA ASP A 12 0.10 13.21 -4.82
C ASP A 12 -1.23 13.24 -4.04
N TRP A 13 -1.61 14.42 -3.56
CA TRP A 13 -2.84 14.61 -2.77
C TRP A 13 -3.85 15.52 -3.47
N SER A 14 -3.65 15.79 -4.76
CA SER A 14 -4.59 16.52 -5.59
C SER A 14 -5.97 15.88 -5.55
N GLU A 15 -7.02 16.69 -5.66
CA GLU A 15 -8.40 16.18 -5.70
C GLU A 15 -8.63 15.28 -6.92
N VAL A 16 -9.47 14.25 -6.73
CA VAL A 16 -9.79 13.28 -7.77
C VAL A 16 -11.29 13.33 -8.04
N ALA A 17 -11.67 13.72 -9.25
CA ALA A 17 -13.06 13.74 -9.69
C ALA A 17 -13.54 12.34 -10.09
N ARG A 18 -13.71 11.46 -9.10
CA ARG A 18 -14.30 10.11 -9.24
C ARG A 18 -15.22 9.81 -8.07
N THR A 19 -16.05 8.79 -8.20
CA THR A 19 -17.00 8.35 -7.16
C THR A 19 -17.02 6.84 -6.95
N ASP A 20 -16.32 6.07 -7.78
CA ASP A 20 -16.28 4.60 -7.81
C ASP A 20 -15.17 4.02 -6.92
N PHE A 21 -14.89 4.68 -5.80
CA PHE A 21 -13.83 4.29 -4.88
C PHE A 21 -14.14 2.98 -4.13
N THR A 22 -13.08 2.28 -3.71
CA THR A 22 -13.18 1.07 -2.87
C THR A 22 -12.41 1.25 -1.56
N GLN A 23 -12.57 0.30 -0.63
CA GLN A 23 -11.84 0.28 0.64
C GLN A 23 -10.76 -0.81 0.63
N PRO A 24 -9.59 -0.59 1.26
CA PRO A 24 -8.57 -1.61 1.40
C PRO A 24 -9.10 -2.85 2.13
N ASP A 25 -8.81 -4.04 1.61
CA ASP A 25 -9.22 -5.31 2.23
C ASP A 25 -8.58 -5.51 3.63
N PHE A 26 -7.38 -4.95 3.83
CA PHE A 26 -6.60 -5.04 5.07
C PHE A 26 -6.61 -3.74 5.90
N ALA A 27 -7.74 -3.03 5.93
CA ALA A 27 -7.86 -1.77 6.69
C ALA A 27 -7.60 -1.94 8.20
N GLN A 28 -8.00 -3.06 8.78
CA GLN A 28 -7.78 -3.34 10.21
C GLN A 28 -6.31 -3.60 10.54
N GLU A 29 -5.60 -4.31 9.67
CA GLU A 29 -4.16 -4.52 9.76
C GLU A 29 -3.41 -3.20 9.64
N ALA A 30 -3.82 -2.32 8.71
CA ALA A 30 -3.26 -0.99 8.56
C ALA A 30 -3.41 -0.18 9.86
N LEU A 31 -4.60 -0.18 10.48
CA LEU A 31 -4.82 0.47 11.78
C LEU A 31 -3.91 -0.07 12.89
N SER A 32 -3.71 -1.39 12.94
CA SER A 32 -2.80 -2.03 13.91
C SER A 32 -1.34 -1.62 13.71
N LEU A 33 -0.87 -1.56 12.47
CA LEU A 33 0.48 -1.10 12.13
C LEU A 33 0.67 0.39 12.43
N VAL A 34 -0.31 1.24 12.08
CA VAL A 34 -0.33 2.67 12.43
C VAL A 34 -0.24 2.85 13.94
N LYS A 35 -1.04 2.11 14.72
CA LYS A 35 -1.00 2.19 16.19
C LYS A 35 0.38 1.91 16.74
N THR A 36 1.08 0.93 16.16
CA THR A 36 2.46 0.60 16.52
C THR A 36 3.43 1.72 16.12
N ALA A 37 3.33 2.22 14.90
CA ALA A 37 4.21 3.28 14.38
C ALA A 37 3.99 4.64 15.07
N ARG A 38 2.76 4.95 15.50
CA ARG A 38 2.39 6.18 16.22
C ARG A 38 3.07 6.29 17.59
N ALA A 39 3.46 5.16 18.19
CA ALA A 39 4.19 5.14 19.46
C ALA A 39 5.69 5.46 19.32
N LEU A 40 6.22 5.55 18.10
CA LEU A 40 7.62 5.83 17.84
C LEU A 40 7.93 7.32 17.91
N SER A 41 9.11 7.66 18.46
CA SER A 41 9.64 9.01 18.39
C SER A 41 10.03 9.39 16.95
N VAL A 42 10.28 10.68 16.70
CA VAL A 42 10.81 11.13 15.39
C VAL A 42 12.16 10.46 15.12
N GLU A 43 13.02 10.39 16.13
CA GLU A 43 14.34 9.78 16.06
C GLU A 43 14.26 8.29 15.75
N ASP A 44 13.28 7.58 16.31
CA ASP A 44 13.05 6.17 16.01
C ASP A 44 12.53 5.97 14.59
N LEU A 45 11.62 6.84 14.12
CA LEU A 45 11.15 6.81 12.73
C LEU A 45 12.27 7.11 11.72
N GLN A 46 13.17 8.05 12.04
CA GLN A 46 14.36 8.32 11.23
C GLN A 46 15.22 7.07 11.08
N LYS A 47 15.51 6.36 12.19
CA LYS A 47 16.31 5.14 12.19
C LYS A 47 15.61 3.99 11.49
N LEU A 48 14.30 3.81 11.73
CA LEU A 48 13.49 2.74 11.16
C LEU A 48 13.41 2.83 9.64
N MET A 49 13.26 4.04 9.11
CA MET A 49 12.98 4.28 7.68
C MET A 49 14.18 4.86 6.92
N SER A 50 15.29 5.12 7.60
CA SER A 50 16.48 5.76 7.04
C SER A 50 16.16 7.08 6.32
N ILE A 51 15.44 7.96 6.99
CA ILE A 51 14.96 9.25 6.44
C ILE A 51 15.45 10.45 7.24
N SER A 52 15.36 11.64 6.63
CA SER A 52 15.66 12.91 7.29
C SER A 52 14.69 13.17 8.46
N LYS A 53 15.10 14.05 9.37
CA LYS A 53 14.26 14.49 10.50
C LYS A 53 12.96 15.15 10.04
N SER A 54 13.01 15.92 8.95
CA SER A 54 11.82 16.56 8.38
C SER A 54 10.81 15.52 7.87
N LEU A 55 11.29 14.50 7.14
CA LEU A 55 10.43 13.43 6.64
C LEU A 55 9.88 12.55 7.78
N ALA A 56 10.68 12.27 8.80
CA ALA A 56 10.23 11.53 9.98
C ALA A 56 9.17 12.30 10.78
N SER A 57 9.33 13.62 10.93
CA SER A 57 8.33 14.47 11.58
C SER A 57 7.02 14.49 10.80
N LEU A 58 7.09 14.67 9.48
CA LEU A 58 5.92 14.56 8.59
C LEU A 58 5.23 13.21 8.73
N ASN A 59 5.99 12.11 8.76
CA ASN A 59 5.41 10.78 8.84
C ASN A 59 4.83 10.46 10.22
N ARG A 60 5.41 11.00 11.30
CA ARG A 60 4.82 10.97 12.63
C ARG A 60 3.45 11.66 12.64
N ASP A 61 3.37 12.84 12.03
CA ASP A 61 2.12 13.60 11.96
C ASP A 61 1.07 12.84 11.12
N ARG A 62 1.47 12.24 9.99
CA ARG A 62 0.61 11.32 9.22
C ARG A 62 0.10 10.15 10.06
N PHE A 63 0.96 9.49 10.84
CA PHE A 63 0.51 8.41 11.72
C PHE A 63 -0.38 8.90 12.85
N ARG A 64 -0.16 10.10 13.39
CA ARG A 64 -1.03 10.72 14.40
C ARG A 64 -2.43 10.97 13.82
N ASP A 65 -2.49 11.56 12.63
CA ASP A 65 -3.73 12.00 11.99
C ASP A 65 -4.50 10.84 11.33
N TYR A 66 -3.86 9.69 11.13
CA TYR A 66 -4.52 8.51 10.59
C TYR A 66 -5.71 8.07 11.44
N ALA A 67 -6.90 8.00 10.84
CA ALA A 67 -8.15 7.68 11.51
C ALA A 67 -8.74 6.35 11.03
N SER A 68 -9.57 5.70 11.86
CA SER A 68 -10.38 4.55 11.42
C SER A 68 -11.53 4.97 10.51
N GLU A 69 -12.04 6.17 10.71
CA GLU A 69 -13.12 6.80 9.93
C GLU A 69 -12.62 8.17 9.47
N PRO A 70 -11.72 8.22 8.46
CA PRO A 70 -11.18 9.48 7.97
C PRO A 70 -12.21 10.24 7.13
N ASP A 71 -12.12 11.57 7.18
CA ASP A 71 -12.86 12.44 6.27
C ASP A 71 -12.44 12.22 4.82
N ALA A 72 -13.33 12.51 3.87
CA ALA A 72 -13.07 12.31 2.44
C ALA A 72 -11.81 13.05 1.94
N GLU A 73 -11.49 14.20 2.53
CA GLU A 73 -10.29 14.99 2.20
C GLU A 73 -8.98 14.27 2.58
N ALA A 74 -9.04 13.39 3.59
CA ALA A 74 -7.92 12.58 4.07
C ALA A 74 -7.77 11.25 3.31
N LEU A 75 -8.51 11.06 2.21
CA LEU A 75 -8.47 9.85 1.40
C LEU A 75 -8.11 10.13 -0.06
N ARG A 76 -7.28 9.27 -0.65
CA ARG A 76 -7.02 9.25 -2.10
C ARG A 76 -6.93 7.81 -2.62
N PRO A 77 -7.44 7.49 -3.82
CA PRO A 77 -7.31 6.16 -4.40
C PRO A 77 -5.85 5.84 -4.72
N ALA A 78 -5.38 4.64 -4.35
CA ALA A 78 -3.97 4.27 -4.37
C ALA A 78 -3.25 4.55 -5.70
N ALA A 79 -3.84 4.21 -6.84
CA ALA A 79 -3.22 4.40 -8.15
C ALA A 79 -3.04 5.87 -8.57
N LEU A 80 -3.83 6.78 -7.99
CA LEU A 80 -3.74 8.22 -8.23
C LEU A 80 -3.00 8.96 -7.08
N ALA A 81 -2.89 8.32 -5.92
CA ALA A 81 -2.19 8.86 -4.76
C ALA A 81 -0.67 8.63 -4.84
N PHE A 82 -0.22 7.48 -5.33
CA PHE A 82 1.21 7.20 -5.44
C PHE A 82 1.82 7.95 -6.62
N ALA A 83 2.93 8.64 -6.35
CA ALA A 83 3.67 9.42 -7.35
C ALA A 83 5.14 8.98 -7.40
N GLY A 84 5.58 8.50 -8.56
CA GLY A 84 6.94 8.00 -8.80
C GLY A 84 7.09 7.51 -10.24
N ASP A 85 8.26 7.00 -10.62
CA ASP A 85 8.51 6.66 -12.03
C ASP A 85 7.59 5.52 -12.53
N THR A 86 7.30 4.51 -11.69
CA THR A 86 6.29 3.49 -12.00
C THR A 86 4.91 4.10 -12.28
N TYR A 87 4.50 5.10 -11.49
CA TYR A 87 3.17 5.72 -11.61
C TYR A 87 3.12 6.76 -12.73
N ARG A 88 4.27 7.36 -13.09
CA ARG A 88 4.42 8.16 -14.30
C ARG A 88 4.29 7.28 -15.55
N GLY A 89 4.79 6.05 -15.51
CA GLY A 89 4.60 5.09 -16.60
C GLY A 89 3.19 4.48 -16.64
N LEU A 90 2.53 4.33 -15.49
CA LEU A 90 1.16 3.82 -15.40
C LEU A 90 0.14 4.84 -15.92
N GLU A 91 0.41 6.13 -15.75
CA GLU A 91 -0.47 7.24 -16.16
C GLU A 91 -1.94 7.04 -15.72
N ALA A 92 -2.17 6.59 -14.48
CA ALA A 92 -3.48 6.15 -14.01
C ALA A 92 -4.62 7.19 -14.19
N ALA A 93 -4.28 8.49 -14.21
CA ALA A 93 -5.24 9.58 -14.42
C ALA A 93 -5.74 9.68 -15.87
N SER A 94 -5.04 9.12 -16.85
CA SER A 94 -5.45 9.09 -18.27
C SER A 94 -6.27 7.84 -18.63
N LEU A 95 -6.36 6.86 -17.72
CA LEU A 95 -7.14 5.63 -17.95
C LEU A 95 -8.62 5.94 -18.10
N SER A 96 -9.26 5.32 -19.10
CA SER A 96 -10.71 5.35 -19.24
C SER A 96 -11.40 4.68 -18.05
N HIS A 97 -12.72 4.84 -17.92
CA HIS A 97 -13.48 4.12 -16.90
C HIS A 97 -13.35 2.60 -17.04
N ASP A 98 -13.32 2.08 -18.26
CA ASP A 98 -13.19 0.65 -18.51
C ASP A 98 -11.78 0.13 -18.24
N ASP A 99 -10.74 0.90 -18.60
CA ASP A 99 -9.37 0.53 -18.27
C ASP A 99 -9.12 0.54 -16.76
N MET A 100 -9.65 1.54 -16.06
CA MET A 100 -9.56 1.59 -14.60
C MET A 100 -10.34 0.45 -13.94
N ARG A 101 -11.51 0.09 -14.47
CA ARG A 101 -12.29 -1.08 -14.00
C ARG A 101 -11.51 -2.37 -14.19
N TRP A 102 -10.88 -2.55 -15.36
CA TRP A 102 -10.04 -3.71 -15.62
C TRP A 102 -8.81 -3.72 -14.69
N ALA A 103 -8.16 -2.58 -14.50
CA ALA A 103 -7.04 -2.45 -13.57
C ALA A 103 -7.47 -2.76 -12.13
N GLN A 104 -8.68 -2.37 -11.72
CA GLN A 104 -9.21 -2.67 -10.39
C GLN A 104 -9.23 -4.18 -10.10
N ASP A 105 -9.51 -4.98 -11.12
CA ASP A 105 -9.53 -6.44 -11.02
C ASP A 105 -8.16 -7.08 -11.22
N HIS A 106 -7.31 -6.49 -12.07
CA HIS A 106 -6.10 -7.16 -12.55
C HIS A 106 -4.76 -6.57 -12.06
N LEU A 107 -4.76 -5.36 -11.49
CA LEU A 107 -3.58 -4.70 -10.94
C LEU A 107 -3.62 -4.71 -9.41
N ARG A 108 -2.48 -5.02 -8.79
CA ARG A 108 -2.29 -5.00 -7.34
C ARG A 108 -1.07 -4.17 -6.98
N ILE A 109 -1.21 -3.30 -5.99
CA ILE A 109 -0.13 -2.48 -5.47
C ILE A 109 0.29 -3.07 -4.12
N LEU A 110 1.49 -3.62 -4.05
CA LEU A 110 2.02 -4.12 -2.78
C LEU A 110 2.27 -2.94 -1.82
N SER A 111 2.09 -3.15 -0.52
CA SER A 111 2.16 -2.07 0.45
C SER A 111 2.68 -2.57 1.80
N GLY A 112 3.65 -1.86 2.39
CA GLY A 112 4.09 -2.18 3.75
C GLY A 112 2.99 -1.99 4.79
N LEU A 113 2.11 -1.00 4.58
CA LEU A 113 1.03 -0.66 5.52
C LEU A 113 -0.28 -1.41 5.25
N TYR A 114 -0.65 -1.57 3.98
CA TYR A 114 -1.93 -2.14 3.58
C TYR A 114 -1.80 -3.58 3.05
N GLY A 115 -0.59 -4.13 2.99
CA GLY A 115 -0.32 -5.47 2.44
C GLY A 115 -0.42 -5.47 0.91
N VAL A 116 -1.65 -5.42 0.41
CA VAL A 116 -1.99 -5.31 -1.00
C VAL A 116 -3.17 -4.36 -1.19
N LEU A 117 -3.09 -3.52 -2.22
CA LEU A 117 -4.12 -2.55 -2.59
C LEU A 117 -4.60 -2.77 -4.02
N ARG A 118 -5.85 -2.45 -4.27
CA ARG A 118 -6.40 -2.21 -5.60
C ARG A 118 -6.20 -0.75 -6.02
N PRO A 119 -6.20 -0.43 -7.31
CA PRO A 119 -6.08 0.94 -7.82
C PRO A 119 -6.99 1.98 -7.15
N LEU A 120 -8.26 1.65 -6.92
CA LEU A 120 -9.25 2.56 -6.36
C LEU A 120 -9.45 2.43 -4.85
N ASP A 121 -8.63 1.62 -4.17
CA ASP A 121 -8.67 1.55 -2.71
C ASP A 121 -8.23 2.89 -2.12
N GLN A 122 -9.09 3.47 -1.30
CA GLN A 122 -8.81 4.74 -0.64
C GLN A 122 -7.79 4.54 0.47
N ILE A 123 -6.66 5.23 0.33
CA ILE A 123 -5.60 5.26 1.32
C ILE A 123 -5.54 6.62 2.00
N GLN A 124 -5.12 6.63 3.26
CA GLN A 124 -4.63 7.82 3.95
C GLN A 124 -3.13 7.98 3.71
N ALA A 125 -2.62 9.21 3.79
CA ALA A 125 -1.20 9.49 3.58
C ALA A 125 -0.33 8.79 4.63
N TYR A 126 0.71 8.09 4.17
CA TYR A 126 1.65 7.39 5.04
C TYR A 126 3.03 7.25 4.37
N ARG A 127 4.01 6.79 5.13
CA ARG A 127 5.24 6.19 4.60
C ARG A 127 5.63 5.02 5.48
N LEU A 128 5.58 3.81 4.94
CA LEU A 128 6.02 2.59 5.61
C LEU A 128 6.47 1.60 4.54
N GLU A 129 7.78 1.55 4.33
CA GLU A 129 8.40 0.71 3.31
C GLU A 129 8.43 -0.75 3.79
N MET A 130 8.25 -1.73 2.90
CA MET A 130 8.12 -3.16 3.27
C MET A 130 9.37 -3.67 3.99
N GLY A 131 10.55 -3.14 3.68
CA GLY A 131 11.80 -3.48 4.34
C GLY A 131 11.91 -3.03 5.81
N SER A 132 10.95 -2.25 6.32
CA SER A 132 11.00 -1.69 7.68
C SER A 132 10.99 -2.78 8.75
N ARG A 133 11.94 -2.73 9.69
CA ARG A 133 12.01 -3.63 10.85
C ARG A 133 11.11 -3.17 12.00
N LEU A 134 9.84 -2.90 11.68
CA LEU A 134 8.84 -2.50 12.67
C LEU A 134 8.50 -3.70 13.56
N LYS A 135 8.82 -3.62 14.85
CA LYS A 135 8.47 -4.66 15.81
C LYS A 135 6.98 -4.60 16.13
N THR A 136 6.30 -5.71 15.93
CA THR A 136 4.87 -5.88 16.19
C THR A 136 4.66 -7.13 17.03
N LYS A 137 3.41 -7.40 17.43
CA LYS A 137 3.05 -8.67 18.08
C LYS A 137 3.24 -9.89 17.16
N ARG A 138 3.28 -9.70 15.83
CA ARG A 138 3.43 -10.76 14.83
C ARG A 138 4.87 -10.95 14.35
N GLY A 139 5.84 -10.20 14.87
CA GLY A 139 7.26 -10.36 14.54
C GLY A 139 8.06 -9.06 14.48
N GLY A 140 9.35 -9.17 14.13
CA GLY A 140 10.30 -8.05 14.09
C GLY A 140 10.38 -7.29 12.76
N SER A 141 9.57 -7.64 11.77
CA SER A 141 9.56 -7.03 10.43
C SER A 141 8.16 -7.11 9.82
N LEU A 142 7.92 -6.31 8.77
CA LEU A 142 6.66 -6.37 8.03
C LEU A 142 6.50 -7.67 7.24
N TYR A 143 7.59 -8.29 6.78
CA TYR A 143 7.57 -9.64 6.20
C TYR A 143 6.96 -10.66 7.17
N ALA A 144 7.39 -10.64 8.43
CA ALA A 144 6.83 -11.53 9.46
C ALA A 144 5.38 -11.16 9.82
N TYR A 145 5.06 -9.86 9.83
CA TYR A 145 3.71 -9.38 10.11
C TYR A 145 2.68 -9.87 9.08
N TRP A 146 3.03 -9.76 7.79
CA TRP A 146 2.15 -10.13 6.69
C TRP A 146 2.13 -11.64 6.42
N GLY A 147 3.24 -12.34 6.66
CA GLY A 147 3.31 -13.80 6.52
C GLY A 147 2.75 -14.26 5.16
N GLN A 148 1.66 -15.02 5.19
CA GLN A 148 1.00 -15.56 3.98
C GLN A 148 -0.20 -14.72 3.51
N GLU A 149 -0.59 -13.68 4.24
CA GLU A 149 -1.86 -12.97 3.99
C GLU A 149 -1.86 -12.28 2.62
N ILE A 150 -0.72 -11.72 2.19
CA ILE A 150 -0.59 -11.13 0.86
C ILE A 150 -0.75 -12.20 -0.24
N SER A 151 -0.08 -13.35 -0.12
CA SER A 151 -0.20 -14.44 -1.10
C SER A 151 -1.64 -14.97 -1.19
N LYS A 152 -2.31 -15.16 -0.06
CA LYS A 152 -3.72 -15.59 -0.03
C LYS A 152 -4.64 -14.60 -0.72
N ALA A 153 -4.46 -13.30 -0.49
CA ALA A 153 -5.24 -12.26 -1.16
C ALA A 153 -5.01 -12.23 -2.67
N LEU A 154 -3.76 -12.42 -3.11
CA LEU A 154 -3.44 -12.53 -4.53
C LEU A 154 -4.09 -13.77 -5.18
N ASN A 155 -4.06 -14.92 -4.49
CA ASN A 155 -4.68 -16.16 -4.97
C ASN A 155 -6.20 -16.03 -5.08
N MET A 156 -6.84 -15.47 -4.06
CA MET A 156 -8.28 -15.22 -4.08
C MET A 156 -8.67 -14.33 -5.27
N GLN A 157 -7.90 -13.27 -5.53
CA GLN A 157 -8.16 -12.45 -6.71
C GLN A 157 -7.89 -13.20 -8.02
N ALA A 158 -6.87 -14.06 -8.05
CA ALA A 158 -6.56 -14.84 -9.24
C ALA A 158 -7.72 -15.79 -9.59
N GLU A 159 -8.35 -16.39 -8.59
CA GLU A 159 -9.56 -17.21 -8.76
C GLU A 159 -10.73 -16.38 -9.31
N VAL A 160 -11.03 -15.23 -8.69
CA VAL A 160 -12.10 -14.32 -9.13
C VAL A 160 -11.94 -13.90 -10.59
N THR A 161 -10.71 -13.62 -11.01
CA THR A 161 -10.41 -13.15 -12.38
C THR A 161 -10.09 -14.26 -13.36
N GLY A 162 -10.08 -15.53 -12.92
CA GLY A 162 -9.61 -16.67 -13.72
C GLY A 162 -8.15 -16.58 -14.15
N SER A 163 -7.34 -15.77 -13.46
CA SER A 163 -5.94 -15.53 -13.80
C SER A 163 -5.08 -16.77 -13.57
N LYS A 164 -4.24 -17.09 -14.56
CA LYS A 164 -3.31 -18.24 -14.53
C LYS A 164 -1.85 -17.85 -14.30
N ALA A 165 -1.56 -16.56 -14.22
CA ALA A 165 -0.23 -16.02 -14.03
C ALA A 165 -0.28 -14.75 -13.20
N LEU A 166 0.72 -14.58 -12.33
CA LEU A 166 1.06 -13.33 -11.67
C LEU A 166 2.32 -12.75 -12.32
N ILE A 167 2.19 -11.56 -12.89
CA ILE A 167 3.29 -10.81 -13.46
C ILE A 167 3.86 -9.90 -12.37
N ASN A 168 5.06 -10.22 -11.91
CA ASN A 168 5.76 -9.43 -10.91
C ASN A 168 6.50 -8.26 -11.57
N CYS A 169 5.96 -7.05 -11.40
CA CYS A 169 6.58 -5.78 -11.76
C CYS A 169 6.98 -4.96 -10.51
N ALA A 170 6.97 -5.58 -9.33
CA ALA A 170 7.37 -4.97 -8.07
C ALA A 170 8.87 -5.18 -7.81
N SER A 171 9.46 -4.29 -7.00
CA SER A 171 10.82 -4.49 -6.52
C SER A 171 10.92 -5.72 -5.61
N GLN A 172 12.13 -6.27 -5.48
CA GLN A 172 12.41 -7.40 -4.59
C GLN A 172 12.05 -7.10 -3.13
N GLU A 173 12.16 -5.83 -2.71
CA GLU A 173 11.77 -5.41 -1.36
C GLU A 173 10.29 -5.72 -1.08
N TYR A 174 9.41 -5.43 -2.03
CA TYR A 174 7.97 -5.64 -1.87
C TYR A 174 7.55 -7.06 -2.21
N PHE A 175 8.06 -7.61 -3.30
CA PHE A 175 7.71 -8.99 -3.69
C PHE A 175 8.24 -10.02 -2.70
N GLY A 176 9.30 -9.72 -1.95
CA GLY A 176 9.78 -10.57 -0.85
C GLY A 176 8.76 -10.77 0.28
N ALA A 177 7.67 -9.98 0.34
CA ALA A 177 6.55 -10.20 1.26
C ALA A 177 5.46 -11.12 0.69
N VAL A 178 5.57 -11.55 -0.56
CA VAL A 178 4.74 -12.58 -1.16
C VAL A 178 5.41 -13.93 -0.88
N ASP A 179 4.83 -14.72 0.01
CA ASP A 179 5.28 -16.10 0.23
C ASP A 179 4.97 -16.95 -1.00
N ILE A 180 6.01 -17.26 -1.79
CA ILE A 180 5.92 -18.03 -3.03
C ILE A 180 5.38 -19.45 -2.78
N LYS A 181 5.58 -20.03 -1.58
CA LYS A 181 5.07 -21.37 -1.28
C LYS A 181 3.55 -21.39 -1.06
N ALA A 182 3.00 -20.24 -0.69
CA ALA A 182 1.58 -20.05 -0.47
C ALA A 182 0.87 -19.36 -1.66
N LEU A 183 1.62 -19.03 -2.72
CA LEU A 183 1.14 -18.43 -3.98
C LEU A 183 0.80 -19.51 -5.01
#